data_AF-A0A954SAQ2-F1
#
_entry.id   AF-A0A954SAQ2-F1
#
_cell.length_a   1.000
_cell.length_b   1.000
_cell.length_c   1.000
_cell.angle_alpha   90.00
_cell.angle_beta   90.00
_cell.angle_gamma   90.00
#
_symmetry.space_group_name_H-M   'P 1'
#
loop_
_entity.id
_entity.type
_entity.pdbx_description
1 polymer ?
#
loop_
_entity_poly.entity_id
_entity_poly.type
_entity_poly.pdbx_seq_one_letter_code
_entity_poly.pdbx_strand_id
1 'polypeptide(L)'
;MFTRLLIAWSRFALCAWVGAAALFVITGVKEVTSPAFESVVRDQLVLLRFPPYYVVGFALVGSALLALLLLSGVRHGTACSANSGCGCTRVPVFVTLACLAVMIADYVWVYSPLEAMITPPGSPRTAQFVTLHKASMYINMVHVGLALWAAWWLSMPVRPVTVSASGETGETPVSSPSR
;
A
#
# COMPACT_ATOMS: atom_id res chain seq x y z
N MET A 1 -21.26 4.32 8.55
CA MET A 1 -21.11 3.83 7.16
C MET A 1 -19.85 4.38 6.49
N PHE A 2 -19.66 5.70 6.49
CA PHE A 2 -18.51 6.39 5.88
C PHE A 2 -17.13 5.85 6.26
N THR A 3 -16.83 5.66 7.54
CA THR A 3 -15.52 5.14 8.00
C THR A 3 -15.21 3.72 7.52
N ARG A 4 -16.23 2.86 7.38
CA ARG A 4 -16.07 1.50 6.85
C ARG A 4 -15.74 1.53 5.35
N LEU A 5 -16.36 2.45 4.62
CA LEU A 5 -16.09 2.66 3.20
C LEU A 5 -14.63 3.12 2.97
N LEU A 6 -14.14 4.07 3.78
CA LEU A 6 -12.75 4.54 3.70
C LEU A 6 -11.75 3.41 3.93
N ILE A 7 -11.96 2.57 4.95
CA ILE A 7 -11.10 1.41 5.22
C ILE A 7 -11.16 0.40 4.06
N ALA A 8 -12.36 0.09 3.57
CA ALA A 8 -12.54 -0.83 2.45
C ALA A 8 -11.83 -0.32 1.18
N TRP A 9 -11.95 0.98 0.89
CA TRP A 9 -11.27 1.62 -0.23
C TRP A 9 -9.75 1.56 -0.09
N SER A 10 -9.19 1.93 1.07
CA SER A 10 -7.73 1.88 1.28
C SER A 10 -7.19 0.45 1.12
N ARG A 11 -7.92 -0.56 1.61
CA ARG A 11 -7.54 -1.98 1.41
C ARG A 11 -7.56 -2.36 -0.06
N PHE A 12 -8.65 -2.03 -0.75
CA PHE A 12 -8.81 -2.31 -2.17
C PHE A 12 -7.70 -1.66 -3.00
N ALA A 13 -7.48 -0.36 -2.83
CA ALA A 13 -6.52 0.41 -3.61
C ALA A 13 -5.08 -0.08 -3.40
N LEU A 14 -4.68 -0.38 -2.16
CA LEU A 14 -3.33 -0.91 -1.89
C LEU A 14 -3.14 -2.32 -2.46
N CYS A 15 -4.12 -3.22 -2.29
CA CYS A 15 -4.05 -4.56 -2.89
C CYS A 15 -4.06 -4.52 -4.42
N ALA A 16 -4.90 -3.66 -5.01
CA ALA A 16 -4.95 -3.46 -6.45
C ALA A 16 -3.61 -2.95 -7.00
N TRP A 17 -2.96 -2.02 -6.28
CA TRP A 17 -1.64 -1.54 -6.66
C TRP A 17 -0.59 -2.64 -6.60
N VAL A 18 -0.53 -3.42 -5.51
CA VAL A 18 0.41 -4.55 -5.38
C VAL A 18 0.21 -5.55 -6.52
N GLY A 19 -1.04 -5.89 -6.86
CA GLY A 19 -1.36 -6.77 -7.97
C GLY A 19 -0.94 -6.19 -9.33
N ALA A 20 -1.23 -4.91 -9.59
CA ALA A 20 -0.83 -4.23 -10.80
C ALA A 20 0.70 -4.19 -10.97
N ALA A 21 1.43 -3.88 -9.90
CA ALA A 21 2.89 -3.86 -9.91
C ALA A 21 3.49 -5.26 -10.16
N ALA A 22 2.92 -6.30 -9.58
CA ALA A 22 3.35 -7.68 -9.86
C ALA A 22 3.13 -8.06 -11.34
N LEU A 23 1.96 -7.74 -11.90
CA LEU A 23 1.66 -7.97 -13.32
C LEU A 23 2.61 -7.20 -14.24
N PHE A 24 2.92 -5.95 -13.89
CA PHE A 24 3.91 -5.13 -14.61
C PHE A 24 5.28 -5.80 -14.64
N VAL A 25 5.77 -6.29 -13.49
CA VAL A 25 7.07 -6.99 -13.40
C VAL A 25 7.05 -8.29 -14.21
N ILE A 26 6.01 -9.12 -14.08
CA ILE A 26 5.91 -10.38 -14.82
C ILE A 26 5.93 -10.14 -16.33
N THR A 27 5.14 -9.17 -16.79
CA THR A 27 5.07 -8.80 -18.22
C THR A 27 6.41 -8.26 -18.68
N GLY A 28 7.01 -7.36 -17.90
CA GLY A 28 8.27 -6.74 -18.25
C GLY A 28 9.45 -7.72 -18.28
N VAL A 29 9.50 -8.71 -17.39
CA VAL A 29 10.50 -9.78 -17.41
C VAL A 29 10.35 -10.65 -18.65
N LYS A 30 9.12 -11.03 -19.02
CA LYS A 30 8.86 -11.81 -20.25
C LYS A 30 9.32 -11.07 -21.50
N GLU A 31 9.07 -9.76 -21.60
CA GLU A 31 9.49 -8.95 -22.74
C GLU A 31 11.01 -8.87 -22.88
N VAL A 32 11.74 -8.60 -21.78
CA VAL A 32 13.20 -8.44 -21.84
C VAL A 32 13.95 -9.76 -22.03
N THR A 33 13.33 -10.88 -21.65
CA THR A 33 13.92 -12.24 -21.79
C THR A 33 13.52 -12.92 -23.09
N SER A 34 12.47 -12.45 -23.77
CA SER A 34 12.01 -13.04 -25.03
C SER A 34 13.05 -12.82 -26.14
N PRO A 35 13.53 -13.89 -26.81
CA PRO A 35 14.45 -13.77 -27.93
C PRO A 35 13.80 -13.13 -29.17
N ALA A 36 12.47 -13.03 -29.21
CA ALA A 36 11.73 -12.49 -30.34
C ALA A 36 11.80 -10.95 -30.47
N PHE A 37 12.25 -10.23 -29.43
CA PHE A 37 12.31 -8.77 -29.45
C PHE A 37 13.73 -8.26 -29.60
N GLU A 38 13.96 -7.42 -30.59
CA GLU A 38 15.19 -6.64 -30.75
C GLU A 38 15.35 -5.61 -29.63
N SER A 39 16.58 -5.17 -29.36
CA SER A 39 16.89 -4.21 -28.30
C SER A 39 16.08 -2.92 -28.42
N VAL A 40 15.92 -2.40 -29.65
CA VAL A 40 15.14 -1.20 -29.95
C VAL A 40 13.68 -1.37 -29.55
N VAL A 41 13.06 -2.51 -29.88
CA VAL A 41 11.67 -2.81 -29.54
C VAL A 41 11.50 -2.92 -28.03
N ARG A 42 12.46 -3.53 -27.33
CA ARG A 42 12.44 -3.64 -25.86
C ARG A 42 12.49 -2.27 -25.19
N ASP A 43 13.33 -1.35 -25.70
CA ASP A 43 13.43 0.01 -25.16
C ASP A 43 12.14 0.82 -25.43
N GLN A 44 11.49 0.63 -26.57
CA GLN A 44 10.18 1.24 -26.86
C GLN A 44 9.07 0.71 -25.95
N LEU A 45 9.02 -0.60 -25.71
CA LEU A 45 8.05 -1.21 -24.80
C LEU A 45 8.22 -0.69 -23.37
N VAL A 46 9.47 -0.51 -22.93
CA VAL A 46 9.84 0.15 -21.68
C VAL A 46 9.27 1.58 -21.64
N LEU A 47 9.57 2.41 -22.63
CA LEU A 47 9.08 3.79 -22.67
C LEU A 47 7.54 3.89 -22.67
N LEU A 48 6.86 2.94 -23.30
CA LEU A 48 5.39 2.92 -23.37
C LEU A 48 4.74 2.53 -22.03
N ARG A 49 5.35 1.61 -21.27
CA ARG A 49 4.73 1.00 -20.08
C ARG A 49 4.95 1.78 -18.79
N PHE A 50 6.10 2.44 -18.65
CA PHE A 50 6.47 3.10 -17.40
C PHE A 50 5.57 4.31 -17.05
N PRO A 51 5.15 5.18 -17.98
CA PRO A 51 4.25 6.28 -17.64
C PRO A 51 2.89 5.81 -17.08
N PRO A 52 2.18 4.86 -17.73
CA PRO A 52 0.96 4.28 -17.14
C PRO A 52 1.19 3.63 -15.77
N TYR A 53 2.32 2.95 -15.56
CA TYR A 53 2.66 2.34 -14.27
C TYR A 53 2.69 3.37 -13.15
N TYR A 54 3.36 4.51 -13.35
CA TYR A 54 3.39 5.58 -12.35
C TYR A 54 2.04 6.25 -12.16
N VAL A 55 1.28 6.52 -13.25
CA VAL A 55 -0.06 7.12 -13.15
C VAL A 55 -0.99 6.26 -12.29
N VAL A 56 -1.03 4.94 -12.55
CA VAL A 56 -1.85 4.00 -11.79
C VAL A 56 -1.35 3.91 -10.35
N GLY A 57 -0.04 3.87 -10.12
CA GLY A 57 0.56 3.85 -8.79
C GLY A 57 0.20 5.07 -7.96
N PHE A 58 0.42 6.28 -8.50
CA PHE A 58 0.08 7.54 -7.85
C PHE A 58 -1.41 7.62 -7.54
N ALA A 59 -2.28 7.22 -8.48
CA ALA A 59 -3.73 7.26 -8.28
C ALA A 59 -4.18 6.31 -7.15
N LEU A 60 -3.74 5.06 -7.16
CA LEU A 60 -4.15 4.05 -6.19
C LEU A 60 -3.55 4.32 -4.80
N VAL A 61 -2.23 4.54 -4.71
CA VAL A 61 -1.55 4.80 -3.42
C VAL A 61 -1.99 6.16 -2.86
N GLY A 62 -2.11 7.19 -3.70
CA GLY A 62 -2.55 8.52 -3.29
C GLY A 62 -3.99 8.54 -2.78
N SER A 63 -4.91 7.85 -3.47
CA SER A 63 -6.30 7.75 -3.01
C SER A 63 -6.43 6.90 -1.74
N ALA A 64 -5.61 5.86 -1.57
CA ALA A 64 -5.53 5.10 -0.34
C ALA A 64 -5.08 5.97 0.84
N LEU A 65 -4.03 6.78 0.65
CA LEU A 65 -3.54 7.74 1.64
C LEU A 65 -4.61 8.77 1.99
N LEU A 66 -5.27 9.37 1.00
CA LEU A 66 -6.34 10.33 1.22
C LEU A 66 -7.46 9.73 2.09
N ALA A 67 -7.90 8.51 1.78
CA ALA A 67 -8.92 7.83 2.58
C ALA A 67 -8.46 7.56 4.03
N LEU A 68 -7.19 7.23 4.25
CA LEU A 68 -6.63 7.05 5.60
C LEU A 68 -6.49 8.38 6.38
N LEU A 69 -6.15 9.48 5.70
CA LEU A 69 -6.10 10.82 6.29
C LEU A 69 -7.51 11.30 6.68
N LEU A 70 -8.49 11.14 5.80
CA LEU A 70 -9.90 11.43 6.09
C LEU A 70 -10.40 10.60 7.28
N LEU A 71 -10.06 9.31 7.31
CA LEU A 71 -10.41 8.44 8.44
C LEU A 71 -9.79 8.93 9.75
N SER A 72 -8.53 9.38 9.72
CA SER A 72 -7.83 9.92 10.88
C SER A 72 -8.45 11.24 11.36
N GLY A 73 -8.87 12.11 10.45
CA GLY A 73 -9.56 13.36 10.76
C GLY A 73 -10.93 13.15 11.39
N VAL A 74 -11.76 12.26 10.83
CA VAL A 74 -13.09 11.93 11.39
C VAL A 74 -12.97 11.39 12.82
N ARG A 75 -11.96 10.55 13.09
CA ARG A 75 -11.73 9.97 14.42
C ARG A 75 -11.17 10.95 15.44
N HIS A 76 -10.53 12.04 15.01
CA HIS A 76 -9.99 13.06 15.91
C HIS A 76 -11.11 13.94 16.49
N GLY A 77 -12.17 14.20 15.72
CA GLY A 77 -13.30 15.03 16.12
C GLY A 77 -14.35 14.32 16.98
N THR A 78 -14.43 12.99 16.90
CA THR A 78 -15.27 12.18 17.79
C THR A 78 -14.41 11.66 18.94
N ALA A 79 -14.76 11.97 20.19
CA ALA A 79 -14.09 11.42 21.38
C ALA A 79 -14.26 9.87 21.41
N CYS A 80 -13.42 9.15 20.66
CA CYS A 80 -13.48 7.71 20.59
C CYS A 80 -12.77 7.11 21.80
N SER A 81 -13.58 6.48 22.66
CA SER A 81 -13.19 5.60 23.75
C SER A 81 -11.99 4.71 23.37
N ALA A 82 -10.96 4.73 24.22
CA ALA A 82 -9.67 4.08 24.07
C ALA A 82 -9.73 2.54 23.87
N ASN A 83 -10.91 1.93 24.02
CA ASN A 83 -11.10 0.48 23.98
C ASN A 83 -11.51 -0.10 22.61
N SER A 84 -11.78 0.73 21.60
CA SER A 84 -12.28 0.27 20.29
C SER A 84 -11.20 0.25 19.19
N GLY A 85 -10.12 -0.51 19.34
CA GLY A 85 -9.14 -0.81 18.26
C GLY A 85 -8.57 0.42 17.51
N CYS A 86 -8.66 1.61 18.09
CA CYS A 86 -8.59 2.89 17.40
C CYS A 86 -7.15 3.36 17.13
N GLY A 87 -6.16 2.81 17.87
CA GLY A 87 -4.75 3.19 17.76
C GLY A 87 -4.03 2.71 16.48
N CYS A 88 -4.65 1.83 15.68
CA CYS A 88 -3.96 1.14 14.59
C CYS A 88 -3.97 1.84 13.23
N THR A 89 -4.57 3.03 13.06
CA THR A 89 -4.60 3.72 11.75
C THR A 89 -3.37 4.58 11.48
N ARG A 90 -2.59 4.97 12.51
CA ARG A 90 -1.38 5.78 12.34
C ARG A 90 -0.30 5.05 11.56
N VAL A 91 -0.05 3.79 11.90
CA VAL A 91 0.94 2.95 11.21
C VAL A 91 0.66 2.88 9.70
N PRO A 92 -0.53 2.45 9.21
CA PRO A 92 -0.79 2.39 7.79
C PRO A 92 -0.80 3.76 7.12
N VAL A 93 -1.13 4.85 7.82
CA VAL A 93 -0.95 6.23 7.28
C VAL A 93 0.54 6.48 6.98
N PHE A 94 1.41 6.29 7.96
CA PHE A 94 2.85 6.55 7.79
C PHE A 94 3.48 5.62 6.76
N VAL A 95 3.12 4.34 6.76
CA VAL A 95 3.63 3.37 5.77
C VAL A 95 3.14 3.74 4.36
N THR A 96 1.87 4.11 4.19
CA THR A 96 1.35 4.52 2.87
C THR A 96 1.96 5.85 2.40
N LEU A 97 2.20 6.78 3.33
CA LEU A 97 2.94 8.02 3.04
C LEU A 97 4.37 7.72 2.58
N ALA A 98 5.06 6.81 3.27
CA ALA A 98 6.38 6.35 2.87
C ALA A 98 6.36 5.68 1.48
N CYS A 99 5.34 4.86 1.17
CA CYS A 99 5.17 4.31 -0.18
C CYS A 99 5.13 5.41 -1.24
N LEU A 100 4.28 6.43 -1.01
CA LEU A 100 4.11 7.52 -1.95
C LEU A 100 5.41 8.32 -2.12
N ALA A 101 6.12 8.60 -1.02
CA ALA A 101 7.40 9.29 -1.05
C ALA A 101 8.47 8.49 -1.82
N VAL A 102 8.56 7.18 -1.60
CA VAL A 102 9.47 6.28 -2.34
C VAL A 102 9.15 6.29 -3.83
N MET A 103 7.87 6.25 -4.21
CA MET A 103 7.45 6.30 -5.61
C MET A 103 7.76 7.65 -6.28
N ILE A 104 7.59 8.77 -5.57
CA ILE A 104 8.01 10.10 -6.06
C ILE A 104 9.53 10.13 -6.27
N ALA A 105 10.30 9.64 -5.30
CA ALA A 105 11.75 9.58 -5.36
C ALA A 105 12.23 8.71 -6.55
N ASP A 106 11.62 7.54 -6.74
CA ASP A 106 11.90 6.66 -7.89
C ASP A 106 11.63 7.37 -9.22
N TYR A 107 10.48 8.04 -9.33
CA TYR A 107 10.11 8.76 -10.55
C TYR A 107 11.14 9.86 -10.91
N VAL A 108 11.51 10.68 -9.94
CA VAL A 108 12.36 11.86 -10.16
C VAL A 108 13.83 11.48 -10.32
N TRP A 109 14.35 10.59 -9.47
CA TRP A 109 15.79 10.32 -9.40
C TRP A 109 16.24 9.08 -10.15
N VAL A 110 15.32 8.20 -10.55
CA VAL A 110 15.67 6.93 -11.19
C VAL A 110 15.03 6.79 -12.55
N TYR A 111 13.71 6.91 -12.65
CA TYR A 111 13.00 6.78 -13.91
C TYR A 111 13.36 7.89 -14.90
N SER A 112 13.23 9.16 -14.51
CA SER A 112 13.53 10.29 -15.40
C SER A 112 14.94 10.24 -16.01
N PRO A 113 16.03 9.98 -15.24
CA PRO A 113 17.35 9.82 -15.85
C PRO A 113 17.49 8.52 -16.67
N LEU A 114 16.81 7.43 -16.30
CA LEU A 114 16.78 6.20 -17.11
C LEU A 114 16.14 6.43 -18.47
N GLU A 115 14.99 7.11 -18.50
CA GLU A 115 14.25 7.48 -19.70
C GLU A 115 15.12 8.32 -20.66
N ALA A 116 15.86 9.30 -20.12
CA ALA A 116 16.78 10.12 -20.91
C ALA A 116 17.92 9.30 -21.53
N MET A 117 18.40 8.25 -20.86
CA MET A 117 19.49 7.40 -21.39
C MET A 117 19.03 6.40 -22.46
N ILE A 118 17.75 6.07 -22.51
CA ILE A 118 17.16 5.17 -23.52
C ILE A 118 16.44 5.91 -24.65
N THR A 119 16.51 7.25 -24.64
CA THR A 119 15.91 8.12 -25.67
C THR A 119 17.05 8.81 -26.46
N PRO A 120 17.22 8.54 -27.76
CA PRO A 120 16.37 7.71 -28.61
C PRO A 120 16.57 6.19 -28.36
N PRO A 121 15.57 5.36 -28.69
CA PRO A 121 15.64 3.90 -28.55
C PRO A 121 16.85 3.29 -29.25
N GLY A 122 17.46 2.26 -28.64
CA GLY A 122 18.67 1.62 -29.18
C GLY A 122 19.99 2.27 -28.77
N SER A 123 19.94 3.26 -27.87
CA SER A 123 21.13 3.88 -27.29
C SER A 123 22.00 2.85 -26.54
N PRO A 124 23.34 2.98 -26.54
CA PRO A 124 24.22 2.04 -25.85
C PRO A 124 23.95 2.02 -24.34
N ARG A 125 23.82 0.82 -23.76
CA ARG A 125 23.63 0.66 -22.31
C ARG A 125 24.94 0.95 -21.58
N THR A 126 25.03 2.14 -21.00
CA THR A 126 26.19 2.58 -20.21
C THR A 126 26.24 1.87 -18.85
N ALA A 127 27.40 1.90 -18.18
CA ALA A 127 27.51 1.41 -16.81
C ALA A 127 26.55 2.13 -15.85
N GLN A 128 26.28 3.42 -16.10
CA GLN A 128 25.32 4.22 -15.35
C GLN A 128 23.89 3.71 -15.52
N PHE A 129 23.49 3.31 -16.73
CA PHE A 129 22.19 2.68 -16.98
C PHE A 129 22.01 1.42 -16.12
N VAL A 130 23.02 0.54 -16.08
CA VAL A 130 22.95 -0.70 -15.29
C VAL A 130 22.81 -0.41 -13.80
N THR A 131 23.54 0.59 -13.28
CA THR A 131 23.45 1.00 -11.87
C THR A 131 22.07 1.54 -11.53
N LEU A 132 21.53 2.46 -12.34
CA LEU A 132 20.19 3.03 -12.11
C LEU A 132 19.08 1.98 -12.30
N HIS A 133 19.23 1.07 -13.26
CA HIS A 133 18.28 -0.03 -13.44
C HIS A 133 18.22 -0.93 -12.21
N LYS A 134 19.38 -1.32 -11.65
CA LYS A 134 19.43 -2.09 -10.40
C LYS A 134 18.85 -1.32 -9.22
N ALA A 135 19.13 -0.03 -9.12
CA ALA A 135 18.54 0.82 -8.08
C ALA A 135 17.01 0.85 -8.19
N SER A 136 16.46 1.01 -9.40
CA SER A 136 15.01 0.97 -9.65
C SER A 136 14.39 -0.36 -9.22
N MET A 137 15.06 -1.49 -9.49
CA MET A 137 14.58 -2.80 -9.05
C MET A 137 14.42 -2.89 -7.53
N TYR A 138 15.43 -2.45 -6.78
CA TYR A 138 15.37 -2.47 -5.30
C TYR A 138 14.34 -1.48 -4.76
N ILE A 139 14.28 -0.28 -5.31
CA ILE A 139 13.33 0.74 -4.89
C ILE A 139 11.89 0.28 -5.13
N ASN A 140 11.59 -0.29 -6.30
CA ASN A 140 10.27 -0.88 -6.58
C ASN A 140 9.94 -2.05 -5.66
N MET A 141 10.91 -2.92 -5.36
CA MET A 141 10.71 -4.01 -4.40
C MET A 141 10.34 -3.49 -3.01
N VAL A 142 11.06 -2.48 -2.51
CA VAL A 142 10.76 -1.84 -1.22
C VAL A 142 9.38 -1.18 -1.26
N HIS A 143 9.08 -0.42 -2.32
CA HIS A 143 7.80 0.25 -2.48
C HIS A 143 6.61 -0.72 -2.44
N VAL A 144 6.65 -1.79 -3.24
CA VAL A 144 5.59 -2.81 -3.27
C VAL A 144 5.51 -3.56 -1.94
N GLY A 145 6.65 -3.84 -1.30
CA GLY A 145 6.70 -4.45 0.03
C GLY A 145 6.02 -3.60 1.10
N LEU A 146 6.28 -2.29 1.11
CA LEU A 146 5.61 -1.34 2.01
C LEU A 146 4.10 -1.27 1.75
N ALA A 147 3.67 -1.26 0.48
CA ALA A 147 2.26 -1.22 0.11
C ALA A 147 1.52 -2.49 0.58
N LEU A 148 2.14 -3.65 0.39
CA LEU A 148 1.64 -4.93 0.90
C LEU A 148 1.57 -4.94 2.42
N TRP A 149 2.59 -4.42 3.10
CA TRP A 149 2.61 -4.34 4.56
C TRP A 149 1.50 -3.45 5.11
N ALA A 150 1.25 -2.29 4.49
CA ALA A 150 0.13 -1.42 4.83
C ALA A 150 -1.23 -2.12 4.61
N ALA A 151 -1.40 -2.81 3.48
CA ALA A 151 -2.63 -3.56 3.18
C ALA A 151 -2.89 -4.68 4.19
N TRP A 152 -1.85 -5.43 4.55
CA TRP A 152 -1.93 -6.49 5.56
C TRP A 152 -2.30 -5.93 6.93
N TRP A 153 -1.63 -4.85 7.37
CA TRP A 153 -1.93 -4.19 8.63
C TRP A 153 -3.38 -3.70 8.69
N LEU A 154 -3.87 -3.09 7.61
CA LEU A 154 -5.26 -2.65 7.50
C LEU A 154 -6.25 -3.81 7.53
N SER A 155 -5.83 -5.02 7.19
CA SER A 155 -6.69 -6.21 7.11
C SER A 155 -6.74 -7.03 8.41
N MET A 156 -5.96 -6.67 9.42
CA MET A 156 -5.97 -7.35 10.71
C MET A 156 -7.32 -7.19 11.45
N PRO A 157 -7.81 -8.25 12.11
CA PRO A 157 -9.07 -8.19 12.87
C PRO A 157 -8.95 -7.27 14.08
N VAL A 158 -9.99 -6.47 14.32
CA VAL A 158 -10.12 -5.68 15.56
C VAL A 158 -10.53 -6.64 16.68
N ARG A 159 -9.80 -6.63 17.81
CA ARG A 159 -10.11 -7.50 18.96
C ARG A 159 -11.58 -7.28 19.39
N PRO A 160 -12.37 -8.36 19.58
CA PRO A 160 -13.72 -8.22 20.11
C PRO A 160 -13.66 -7.69 21.55
N VAL A 161 -14.57 -6.78 21.88
CA VAL A 161 -14.75 -6.31 23.25
C VAL A 161 -15.36 -7.46 24.04
N THR A 162 -14.61 -8.00 25.01
CA THR A 162 -15.14 -8.99 25.95
C THR A 162 -16.19 -8.29 26.81
N VAL A 163 -17.47 -8.61 26.60
CA VAL A 163 -18.53 -8.17 27.50
C VAL A 163 -18.44 -9.05 28.74
N SER A 164 -17.84 -8.55 29.81
CA SER A 164 -17.92 -9.21 31.12
C SER A 164 -19.38 -9.20 31.57
N ALA A 165 -20.00 -10.37 31.58
CA ALA A 165 -21.29 -10.58 32.21
C ALA A 165 -21.10 -10.49 33.74
N SER A 166 -21.13 -9.27 34.28
CA SER A 166 -21.29 -9.05 35.71
C SER A 166 -22.76 -8.73 35.98
N GLY A 167 -23.54 -9.79 36.23
CA GLY A 167 -24.97 -9.67 36.46
C GLY A 167 -25.65 -10.98 36.84
N GLU A 168 -25.09 -11.74 37.78
CA GLU A 168 -25.88 -12.66 38.59
C GLU A 168 -26.08 -12.03 39.98
N THR A 169 -27.28 -11.49 40.14
CA THR A 169 -27.83 -10.90 41.35
C THR A 169 -28.27 -11.98 42.33
N GLY A 170 -27.69 -11.94 43.54
CA GLY A 170 -28.35 -12.12 44.83
C GLY A 170 -29.33 -13.28 45.03
N GLU A 171 -28.85 -14.37 45.63
CA GLU A 171 -29.66 -15.19 46.54
C GLU A 171 -29.31 -14.80 47.99
N THR A 172 -30.30 -14.25 48.70
CA THR A 172 -30.25 -14.03 50.15
C THR A 172 -30.75 -15.31 50.84
N PRO A 173 -30.05 -15.86 51.85
CA PRO A 173 -30.57 -16.98 52.61
C PRO A 173 -31.68 -16.48 53.56
N VAL A 174 -32.88 -17.00 53.36
CA VAL A 174 -34.04 -16.80 54.25
C VAL A 174 -33.73 -17.42 55.61
N SER A 175 -33.68 -16.58 56.65
CA SER A 175 -33.65 -16.99 58.05
C SER A 175 -35.01 -17.53 58.48
N SER A 176 -35.07 -18.80 58.89
CA SER A 176 -36.24 -19.42 59.53
C SER A 176 -36.48 -18.86 60.93
N PRO A 177 -37.74 -18.54 61.32
CA PRO A 177 -38.08 -18.28 62.71
C PRO A 177 -38.41 -19.57 63.47
N SER A 178 -38.09 -19.54 64.76
CA SER A 178 -38.29 -20.55 65.79
C SER A 178 -39.74 -21.00 65.99
N ARG A 179 -39.91 -22.30 66.28
CA ARG A 179 -40.82 -22.83 67.30
C ARG A 179 -40.17 -23.98 68.03
#